data_AF-A0A2M8Q0W0-F1
#
_entry.id   AF-A0A2M8Q0W0-F1
#
_cell.length_a   1.000
_cell.length_b   1.000
_cell.length_c   1.000
_cell.angle_alpha   90.00
_cell.angle_beta   90.00
_cell.angle_gamma   90.00
#
_symmetry.space_group_name_H-M   'P 1'
#
loop_
_entity.id
_entity.type
_entity.pdbx_description
1 polymer ?
#
loop_
_entity_poly.entity_id
_entity_poly.type
_entity_poly.pdbx_seq_one_letter_code
_entity_poly.pdbx_strand_id
1 'polypeptide(L)'
;MAEKTYRAIQCRRIGLNQALKTLRAFVRERRLAEYIPFVRYEKNADTRCRGEYYIVLEMHQAPNEVLQQLQELGIGIPIPEELTEGSLDAWLSPNRESTQFFRQVYLEKPAQFSRPTAPSDDLSEFSEGEESYLQSNEPFNKLLYWLSARGSGTWQIFRHACEQLGIDNKPRQVFRRLRLLGHLGYLDQGRRWQVYPPYLVQSADGSYRYLVGQRTPSLLKNLPVERFPQRGTPDLIKVPPRFAAEGFCEAGIASLRLAESLPSWRDLPNRWQALDLPMLRYLFNRWDGAEFSIRVERPDQVGLYRCEDTEKQSIRYAFYDGSTLWQGDWYGLQYVANAHLNLFPRCVYSQAHHTCLLERHLPDLHECALVLASGILPEKRDGGLLFRHVSAALINTLSDKLGFSVSYKD
;
A
#
# COMPACT_ATOMS: atom_id res chain seq x y z
N MET A 1 -19.40 23.07 7.48
CA MET A 1 -20.09 22.00 6.73
C MET A 1 -20.39 22.51 5.34
N ALA A 2 -19.70 22.00 4.31
CA ALA A 2 -20.09 22.27 2.93
C ALA A 2 -21.45 21.58 2.67
N GLU A 3 -22.38 22.30 2.05
CA GLU A 3 -23.69 21.76 1.70
C GLU A 3 -23.51 20.62 0.69
N LYS A 4 -24.04 19.44 1.02
CA LYS A 4 -24.01 18.27 0.14
C LYS A 4 -25.12 18.42 -0.88
N THR A 5 -24.73 18.35 -2.14
CA THR A 5 -25.66 18.46 -3.27
C THR A 5 -25.69 17.13 -4.00
N TYR A 6 -26.86 16.71 -4.46
CA TYR A 6 -26.97 15.45 -5.21
C TYR A 6 -27.46 15.73 -6.63
N ARG A 7 -26.89 15.02 -7.60
CA ARG A 7 -27.27 15.12 -9.01
C ARG A 7 -27.48 13.73 -9.59
N ALA A 8 -28.61 13.53 -10.26
CA ALA A 8 -28.95 12.25 -10.84
C ALA A 8 -28.73 12.22 -12.35
N ILE A 9 -28.35 11.06 -12.86
CA ILE A 9 -28.19 10.75 -14.28
C ILE A 9 -29.11 9.58 -14.57
N GLN A 10 -30.01 9.76 -15.52
CA GLN A 10 -30.91 8.72 -16.01
C GLN A 10 -30.23 7.95 -17.15
N CYS A 11 -30.06 6.64 -16.97
CA CYS A 11 -29.41 5.75 -17.92
C CYS A 11 -30.43 4.80 -18.55
N ARG A 12 -30.41 4.63 -19.88
CA ARG A 12 -31.40 3.80 -20.61
C ARG A 12 -30.79 2.77 -21.58
N ARG A 13 -29.52 2.89 -21.94
CA ARG A 13 -28.91 2.13 -23.07
C ARG A 13 -27.48 1.65 -22.83
N ILE A 14 -26.87 2.03 -21.72
CA ILE A 14 -25.53 1.63 -21.32
C ILE A 14 -25.68 0.69 -20.12
N GLY A 15 -24.86 -0.35 -20.03
CA GLY A 15 -24.82 -1.17 -18.82
C GLY A 15 -24.23 -0.36 -17.66
N LEU A 16 -24.72 -0.56 -16.44
CA LEU A 16 -24.27 0.08 -15.21
C LEU A 16 -22.77 -0.03 -15.04
N ASN A 17 -22.19 -1.21 -15.26
CA ASN A 17 -20.75 -1.39 -15.16
C ASN A 17 -19.96 -0.54 -16.17
N GLN A 18 -20.47 -0.42 -17.40
CA GLN A 18 -19.86 0.40 -18.43
C GLN A 18 -20.02 1.90 -18.11
N ALA A 19 -21.20 2.31 -17.63
CA ALA A 19 -21.47 3.67 -17.17
C ALA A 19 -20.54 4.07 -16.02
N LEU A 20 -20.41 3.24 -14.98
CA LEU A 20 -19.51 3.47 -13.86
C LEU A 20 -18.05 3.51 -14.30
N LYS A 21 -17.64 2.67 -15.26
CA LYS A 21 -16.28 2.69 -15.82
C LYS A 21 -15.98 4.00 -16.54
N THR A 22 -16.89 4.46 -17.40
CA THR A 22 -16.75 5.75 -18.11
C THR A 22 -16.72 6.91 -17.11
N LEU A 23 -17.62 6.90 -16.12
CA LEU A 23 -17.69 7.93 -15.09
C LEU A 23 -16.42 7.98 -14.23
N ARG A 24 -15.86 6.83 -13.85
CA ARG A 24 -14.55 6.73 -13.16
C ARG A 24 -13.43 7.32 -13.99
N ALA A 25 -13.38 6.99 -15.28
CA ALA A 25 -12.36 7.52 -16.18
C ALA A 25 -12.46 9.05 -16.27
N PHE A 26 -13.67 9.58 -16.45
CA PHE A 26 -13.94 11.00 -16.50
C PHE A 26 -13.53 11.73 -15.21
N VAL A 27 -13.99 11.26 -14.05
CA VAL A 27 -13.65 11.87 -12.74
C VAL A 27 -12.13 11.88 -12.52
N ARG A 28 -11.45 10.81 -12.91
CA ARG A 28 -9.98 10.71 -12.81
C ARG A 28 -9.26 11.63 -13.79
N GLU A 29 -9.65 11.64 -15.05
CA GLU A 29 -9.02 12.45 -16.11
C GLU A 29 -9.18 13.94 -15.85
N ARG A 30 -10.34 14.35 -15.35
CA ARG A 30 -10.66 15.75 -15.02
C ARG A 30 -10.31 16.14 -13.59
N ARG A 31 -9.75 15.23 -12.79
CA ARG A 31 -9.39 15.44 -11.38
C ARG A 31 -10.56 15.94 -10.51
N LEU A 32 -11.76 15.45 -10.77
CA LEU A 32 -13.00 15.87 -10.08
C LEU A 32 -13.24 15.11 -8.76
N ALA A 33 -12.19 14.47 -8.26
CA ALA A 33 -12.18 13.61 -7.08
C ALA A 33 -12.76 14.26 -5.82
N GLU A 34 -12.35 15.50 -5.58
CA GLU A 34 -12.70 16.27 -4.39
C GLU A 34 -14.15 16.78 -4.47
N TYR A 35 -14.67 16.92 -5.70
CA TYR A 35 -16.02 17.43 -5.98
C TYR A 35 -17.05 16.33 -6.11
N ILE A 36 -16.68 15.11 -6.53
CA ILE A 36 -17.58 13.96 -6.67
C ILE A 36 -17.02 12.78 -5.85
N PRO A 37 -17.16 12.82 -4.51
CA PRO A 37 -16.60 11.78 -3.66
C PRO A 37 -17.35 10.43 -3.76
N PHE A 38 -18.67 10.44 -4.00
CA PHE A 38 -19.50 9.24 -4.02
C PHE A 38 -20.41 9.16 -5.23
N VAL A 39 -20.70 7.91 -5.60
CA VAL A 39 -21.77 7.55 -6.53
C VAL A 39 -22.68 6.53 -5.90
N ARG A 40 -23.99 6.76 -5.97
CA ARG A 40 -25.03 5.83 -5.56
C ARG A 40 -25.80 5.37 -6.79
N TYR A 41 -26.21 4.12 -6.81
CA TYR A 41 -26.96 3.56 -7.94
C TYR A 41 -27.86 2.41 -7.48
N GLU A 42 -28.82 2.06 -8.31
CA GLU A 42 -29.72 0.94 -8.04
C GLU A 42 -29.00 -0.40 -8.15
N LYS A 43 -29.15 -1.26 -7.13
CA LYS A 43 -28.62 -2.61 -7.14
C LYS A 43 -29.29 -3.44 -8.24
N ASN A 44 -28.50 -4.27 -8.92
CA ASN A 44 -28.96 -5.17 -10.00
C ASN A 44 -29.51 -4.48 -11.25
N ALA A 45 -29.17 -3.20 -11.49
CA ALA A 45 -29.61 -2.46 -12.68
C ALA A 45 -29.28 -3.22 -14.00
N ASP A 46 -28.13 -3.88 -14.08
CA ASP A 46 -27.72 -4.66 -15.27
C ASP A 46 -28.59 -5.90 -15.54
N THR A 47 -29.29 -6.42 -14.54
CA THR A 47 -30.12 -7.65 -14.69
C THR A 47 -31.56 -7.36 -15.07
N ARG A 48 -32.00 -6.10 -14.98
CA ARG A 48 -33.34 -5.71 -15.44
C ARG A 48 -33.30 -5.61 -16.96
N CYS A 49 -33.83 -6.63 -17.65
CA CYS A 49 -33.67 -6.85 -19.09
C CYS A 49 -34.11 -5.73 -20.06
N ARG A 50 -34.55 -4.54 -19.61
CA ARG A 50 -34.83 -3.32 -20.40
C ARG A 50 -35.32 -2.16 -19.50
N GLY A 51 -34.68 -1.97 -18.35
CA GLY A 51 -35.07 -0.92 -17.40
C GLY A 51 -34.21 0.33 -17.52
N GLU A 52 -34.84 1.49 -17.37
CA GLU A 52 -34.13 2.72 -17.00
C GLU A 52 -33.59 2.56 -15.58
N TYR A 53 -32.42 3.12 -15.30
CA TYR A 53 -31.86 3.17 -13.96
C TYR A 53 -31.18 4.51 -13.70
N TYR A 54 -31.00 4.83 -12.42
CA TYR A 54 -30.42 6.11 -12.01
C TYR A 54 -29.06 5.93 -11.35
N ILE A 55 -28.14 6.82 -11.73
CA ILE A 55 -26.86 7.02 -11.05
C ILE A 55 -26.92 8.39 -10.38
N VAL A 56 -26.72 8.44 -9.07
CA VAL A 56 -26.69 9.68 -8.29
C VAL A 56 -25.27 9.99 -7.87
N LEU A 57 -24.81 11.19 -8.19
CA LEU A 57 -23.52 11.75 -7.79
C LEU A 57 -23.71 12.57 -6.52
N GLU A 58 -22.95 12.25 -5.48
CA GLU A 58 -22.81 13.14 -4.32
C GLU A 58 -21.75 14.17 -4.67
N MET A 59 -22.11 15.45 -4.63
CA MET A 59 -21.27 16.55 -5.08
C MET A 59 -21.00 17.57 -3.97
N HIS A 60 -19.75 17.99 -3.85
CA HIS A 60 -19.30 19.04 -2.94
C HIS A 60 -18.92 20.27 -3.78
N GLN A 61 -19.77 21.30 -3.82
CA GLN A 61 -19.48 22.58 -4.51
C GLN A 61 -18.99 22.42 -5.96
N ALA A 62 -19.61 21.51 -6.72
CA ALA A 62 -19.12 21.22 -8.07
C ALA A 62 -19.49 22.32 -9.07
N PRO A 63 -18.57 22.72 -9.97
CA PRO A 63 -18.86 23.68 -11.03
C PRO A 63 -19.97 23.17 -11.98
N ASN A 64 -20.86 24.05 -12.43
CA ASN A 64 -21.96 23.71 -13.37
C ASN A 64 -21.44 23.07 -14.66
N GLU A 65 -20.21 23.39 -15.06
CA GLU A 65 -19.50 22.85 -16.22
C GLU A 65 -19.32 21.33 -16.12
N VAL A 66 -19.26 20.77 -14.91
CA VAL A 66 -19.15 19.32 -14.70
C VAL A 66 -20.39 18.59 -15.19
N LEU A 67 -21.58 19.18 -15.00
CA LEU A 67 -22.83 18.57 -15.45
C LEU A 67 -22.97 18.57 -16.97
N GLN A 68 -22.56 19.67 -17.62
CA GLN A 68 -22.52 19.75 -19.07
C GLN A 68 -21.55 18.71 -19.67
N GLN A 69 -20.38 18.56 -19.06
CA GLN A 69 -19.39 17.57 -19.51
C GLN A 69 -19.86 16.12 -19.26
N LEU A 70 -20.60 15.85 -18.18
CA LEU A 70 -21.20 14.54 -17.94
C LEU A 70 -22.22 14.15 -19.00
N GLN A 71 -22.95 15.12 -19.56
CA GLN A 71 -23.88 14.91 -20.68
C GLN A 71 -23.13 14.48 -21.96
N GLU A 72 -21.96 15.07 -22.22
CA GLU A 72 -21.12 14.76 -23.38
C GLU A 72 -20.56 13.32 -23.33
N LEU A 73 -20.48 12.69 -22.15
CA LEU A 73 -19.98 11.32 -22.01
C LEU A 73 -20.93 10.25 -22.58
N GLY A 74 -22.17 10.62 -22.92
CA GLY A 74 -23.16 9.68 -23.44
C GLY A 74 -23.58 8.58 -22.46
N ILE A 75 -23.31 8.76 -21.16
CA ILE A 75 -23.68 7.80 -20.11
C ILE A 75 -25.20 7.82 -19.86
N GLY A 76 -25.82 8.98 -20.01
CA GLY A 76 -27.24 9.16 -19.74
C GLY A 76 -27.64 10.62 -19.86
N ILE A 77 -28.87 10.91 -19.43
CA ILE A 77 -29.44 12.24 -19.43
C ILE A 77 -29.34 12.78 -17.99
N PRO A 78 -28.61 13.87 -17.73
CA PRO A 78 -28.62 14.51 -16.42
C PRO A 78 -30.02 15.00 -16.08
N ILE A 79 -30.45 14.77 -14.85
CA ILE A 79 -31.69 15.33 -14.33
C ILE A 79 -31.38 16.75 -13.85
N PRO A 80 -32.12 17.77 -14.32
CA PRO A 80 -31.83 19.17 -14.03
C PRO A 80 -32.07 19.53 -12.57
N GLU A 81 -32.93 18.77 -11.88
CA GLU A 81 -33.28 19.00 -10.49
C GLU A 81 -32.14 18.60 -9.54
N GLU A 82 -31.86 19.51 -8.62
CA GLU A 82 -31.00 19.26 -7.47
C GLU A 82 -31.74 18.38 -6.47
N LEU A 83 -31.12 17.25 -6.12
CA LEU A 83 -31.68 16.34 -5.15
C LEU A 83 -31.15 16.67 -3.76
N THR A 84 -32.04 16.57 -2.76
CA THR A 84 -31.68 16.62 -1.34
C THR A 84 -31.53 15.19 -0.82
N GLU A 85 -30.86 15.02 0.31
CA GLU A 85 -30.69 13.69 0.89
C GLU A 85 -32.04 12.99 1.17
N GLY A 86 -33.06 13.76 1.59
CA GLY A 86 -34.41 13.26 1.82
C GLY A 86 -35.17 12.88 0.55
N SER A 87 -34.81 13.43 -0.63
CA SER A 87 -35.45 13.05 -1.89
C SER A 87 -34.82 11.81 -2.54
N LEU A 88 -33.63 11.38 -2.11
CA LEU A 88 -32.95 10.22 -2.70
C LEU A 88 -33.77 8.92 -2.64
N ASP A 89 -34.56 8.74 -1.58
CA ASP A 89 -35.40 7.55 -1.39
C ASP A 89 -36.55 7.46 -2.40
N ALA A 90 -36.94 8.58 -3.02
CA ALA A 90 -37.94 8.59 -4.09
C ALA A 90 -37.34 8.21 -5.45
N TRP A 91 -36.03 8.40 -5.64
CA TRP A 91 -35.34 8.20 -6.91
C TRP A 91 -34.59 6.88 -7.00
N LEU A 92 -34.11 6.37 -5.86
CA LEU A 92 -33.39 5.11 -5.79
C LEU A 92 -34.27 4.07 -5.10
N SER A 93 -34.37 2.89 -5.71
CA SER A 93 -34.95 1.72 -5.06
C SER A 93 -34.32 1.52 -3.67
N PRO A 94 -35.08 1.06 -2.65
CA PRO A 94 -34.56 0.82 -1.30
C PRO A 94 -33.31 -0.10 -1.28
N ASN A 95 -33.12 -0.90 -2.32
CA ASN A 95 -31.88 -1.64 -2.59
C ASN A 95 -30.88 -0.77 -3.39
N ARG A 96 -30.19 0.15 -2.72
CA ARG A 96 -29.12 0.97 -3.31
C ARG A 96 -27.72 0.46 -2.93
N GLU A 97 -26.78 0.61 -3.85
CA GLU A 97 -25.35 0.44 -3.58
C GLU A 97 -24.62 1.78 -3.77
N SER A 98 -23.60 2.02 -2.95
CA SER A 98 -22.76 3.20 -3.03
C SER A 98 -21.34 2.80 -3.33
N THR A 99 -20.70 3.46 -4.28
CA THR A 99 -19.27 3.34 -4.52
C THR A 99 -18.62 4.70 -4.40
N GLN A 100 -17.63 4.82 -3.51
CA GLN A 100 -16.74 5.97 -3.50
C GLN A 100 -15.83 5.92 -4.73
N PHE A 101 -15.62 7.06 -5.38
CA PHE A 101 -14.59 7.14 -6.42
C PHE A 101 -13.17 7.05 -5.85
N PHE A 102 -13.03 7.36 -4.57
CA PHE A 102 -11.86 7.09 -3.75
C PHE A 102 -12.28 6.11 -2.67
N ARG A 103 -12.07 4.80 -2.89
CA ARG A 103 -12.28 3.79 -1.85
C ARG A 103 -11.62 4.28 -0.55
N GLN A 104 -12.39 4.52 0.49
CA GLN A 104 -11.99 4.10 1.83
C GLN A 104 -11.73 2.61 1.71
N VAL A 105 -10.45 2.25 1.75
CA VAL A 105 -10.05 0.86 1.76
C VAL A 105 -10.28 0.38 3.18
N TYR A 106 -11.37 -0.37 3.40
CA TYR A 106 -11.32 -1.44 4.39
C TYR A 106 -10.13 -2.32 4.02
N LEU A 107 -9.28 -2.65 4.99
CA LEU A 107 -8.25 -3.69 4.86
C LEU A 107 -8.94 -5.00 4.43
N GLU A 108 -9.19 -5.16 3.13
CA GLU A 108 -9.55 -6.45 2.55
C GLU A 108 -8.36 -7.38 2.83
N LYS A 109 -8.65 -8.59 3.32
CA LYS A 109 -7.66 -9.65 3.51
C LYS A 109 -6.73 -9.66 2.29
N PRO A 110 -5.40 -9.52 2.45
CA PRO A 110 -4.51 -9.43 1.31
C PRO A 110 -4.55 -10.75 0.55
N ALA A 111 -5.25 -10.76 -0.58
CA ALA A 111 -5.12 -11.81 -1.57
C ALA A 111 -4.01 -11.40 -2.54
N GLN A 112 -2.87 -12.07 -2.37
CA GLN A 112 -1.77 -12.23 -3.33
C GLN A 112 -0.70 -11.11 -3.39
N PHE A 113 0.55 -11.54 -3.30
CA PHE A 113 1.76 -10.76 -3.57
C PHE A 113 2.32 -11.12 -4.96
N SER A 114 2.65 -10.14 -5.80
CA SER A 114 3.29 -10.40 -7.11
C SER A 114 4.79 -10.53 -6.97
N ARG A 115 5.33 -11.44 -7.80
CA ARG A 115 6.75 -11.63 -8.16
C ARG A 115 7.72 -11.27 -7.02
N PRO A 116 8.01 -12.23 -6.12
CA PRO A 116 9.28 -12.23 -5.45
C PRO A 116 10.33 -12.39 -6.54
N THR A 117 10.94 -11.29 -6.92
CA THR A 117 12.33 -11.29 -7.34
C THR A 117 13.09 -11.02 -6.06
N ALA A 118 13.96 -11.93 -5.64
CA ALA A 118 15.01 -11.58 -4.69
C ALA A 118 15.60 -10.27 -5.21
N PRO A 119 15.62 -9.23 -4.37
CA PRO A 119 16.39 -8.06 -4.69
C PRO A 119 17.84 -8.52 -4.81
N SER A 120 18.27 -8.77 -6.05
CA SER A 120 19.67 -9.06 -6.39
C SER A 120 20.60 -7.89 -6.02
N ASP A 121 20.03 -6.79 -5.50
CA ASP A 121 20.71 -5.59 -5.02
C ASP A 121 20.66 -5.40 -3.48
N ASP A 122 20.05 -6.31 -2.71
CA ASP A 122 19.74 -6.06 -1.28
C ASP A 122 20.87 -6.28 -0.29
N LEU A 123 21.91 -7.04 -0.64
CA LEU A 123 23.12 -7.05 0.20
C LEU A 123 23.76 -5.65 0.29
N SER A 124 23.37 -4.74 -0.62
CA SER A 124 23.75 -3.32 -0.65
C SER A 124 22.60 -2.34 -0.35
N GLU A 125 21.43 -2.79 0.19
CA GLU A 125 20.24 -1.92 0.34
C GLU A 125 20.50 -0.65 1.17
N PHE A 126 21.58 -0.70 1.97
CA PHE A 126 22.19 0.45 2.63
C PHE A 126 23.72 0.29 2.71
N SER A 127 24.38 -0.23 1.66
CA SER A 127 25.85 -0.25 1.65
C SER A 127 26.36 1.16 1.93
N GLU A 128 27.31 1.24 2.86
CA GLU A 128 28.04 2.41 3.32
C GLU A 128 28.77 3.07 2.14
N GLY A 129 28.03 3.81 1.34
CA GLY A 129 28.57 4.96 0.65
C GLY A 129 28.39 6.15 1.59
N GLU A 130 29.43 6.44 2.38
CA GLU A 130 29.61 7.67 3.14
C GLU A 130 29.79 8.91 2.22
N GLU A 131 29.38 8.90 0.94
CA GLU A 131 29.78 9.95 -0.01
C GLU A 131 28.65 10.51 -0.90
N SER A 132 27.37 10.37 -0.53
CA SER A 132 26.32 11.18 -1.18
C SER A 132 25.36 11.80 -0.16
N TYR A 133 25.92 12.64 0.71
CA TYR A 133 25.20 13.45 1.70
C TYR A 133 24.41 14.63 1.09
N LEU A 134 24.18 14.65 -0.22
CA LEU A 134 23.63 15.82 -0.93
C LEU A 134 22.53 15.51 -1.94
N GLN A 135 22.02 14.28 -2.01
CA GLN A 135 20.80 14.06 -2.79
C GLN A 135 19.63 14.72 -2.07
N SER A 136 19.21 15.87 -2.60
CA SER A 136 17.98 16.56 -2.20
C SER A 136 16.81 15.57 -2.18
N ASN A 137 15.93 15.65 -1.19
CA ASN A 137 14.71 14.83 -1.15
C ASN A 137 13.65 15.29 -2.17
N GLU A 138 13.91 16.40 -2.87
CA GLU A 138 12.99 16.99 -3.81
C GLU A 138 12.53 16.04 -4.93
N PRO A 139 13.38 15.19 -5.54
CA PRO A 139 12.93 14.18 -6.49
C PRO A 139 11.94 13.18 -5.87
N PHE A 140 12.15 12.77 -4.61
CA PHE A 140 11.25 11.84 -3.92
C PHE A 140 9.92 12.50 -3.54
N ASN A 141 9.94 13.76 -3.09
CA ASN A 141 8.72 14.54 -2.88
C ASN A 141 7.93 14.70 -4.18
N LYS A 142 8.60 15.08 -5.28
CA LYS A 142 7.99 15.18 -6.62
C LYS A 142 7.43 13.85 -7.10
N LEU A 143 8.14 12.75 -6.85
CA LEU A 143 7.64 11.40 -7.14
C LEU A 143 6.34 11.14 -6.37
N LEU A 144 6.31 11.39 -5.06
CA LEU A 144 5.10 11.18 -4.26
C LEU A 144 3.95 12.08 -4.73
N TYR A 145 4.20 13.34 -5.10
CA TYR A 145 3.17 14.22 -5.66
C TYR A 145 2.61 13.69 -6.98
N TRP A 146 3.49 13.22 -7.86
CA TRP A 146 3.08 12.67 -9.15
C TRP A 146 2.26 11.38 -8.97
N LEU A 147 2.73 10.47 -8.10
CA LEU A 147 2.01 9.24 -7.76
C LEU A 147 0.64 9.58 -7.16
N SER A 148 0.60 10.57 -6.27
CA SER A 148 -0.62 11.06 -5.61
C SER A 148 -1.63 11.63 -6.58
N ALA A 149 -1.20 12.39 -7.58
CA ALA A 149 -2.06 12.89 -8.64
C ALA A 149 -2.58 11.77 -9.55
N ARG A 150 -1.79 10.70 -9.73
CA ARG A 150 -2.15 9.56 -10.57
C ARG A 150 -3.05 8.52 -9.87
N GLY A 151 -2.88 8.35 -8.57
CA GLY A 151 -3.63 7.40 -7.72
C GLY A 151 -3.22 5.94 -7.88
N SER A 152 -2.96 5.44 -9.10
CA SER A 152 -2.51 4.06 -9.34
C SER A 152 -1.78 3.88 -10.68
N GLY A 153 -1.05 2.78 -10.84
CA GLY A 153 -0.35 2.48 -12.09
C GLY A 153 0.28 1.09 -12.15
N THR A 154 0.92 0.77 -13.27
CA THR A 154 1.72 -0.46 -13.40
C THR A 154 3.15 -0.24 -12.92
N TRP A 155 3.88 -1.34 -12.74
CA TRP A 155 5.30 -1.27 -12.40
C TRP A 155 6.16 -0.49 -13.41
N GLN A 156 5.89 -0.65 -14.71
CA GLN A 156 6.61 0.06 -15.77
C GLN A 156 6.43 1.57 -15.65
N ILE A 157 5.21 2.00 -15.34
CA ILE A 157 4.87 3.41 -15.13
C ILE A 157 5.63 3.97 -13.91
N PHE A 158 5.71 3.21 -12.81
CA PHE A 158 6.47 3.63 -11.63
C PHE A 158 7.96 3.79 -11.95
N ARG A 159 8.55 2.78 -12.59
CA ARG A 159 9.96 2.79 -13.00
C ARG A 159 10.27 4.01 -13.88
N HIS A 160 9.43 4.26 -14.89
CA HIS A 160 9.61 5.40 -15.78
C HIS A 160 9.54 6.74 -15.02
N ALA A 161 8.64 6.87 -14.03
CA ALA A 161 8.59 8.06 -13.20
C ALA A 161 9.87 8.26 -12.36
N CYS A 162 10.46 7.19 -11.81
CA CYS A 162 11.76 7.28 -11.14
C CYS A 162 12.86 7.75 -12.08
N GLU A 163 12.94 7.17 -13.28
CA GLU A 163 13.92 7.54 -14.32
C GLU A 163 13.80 9.01 -14.71
N GLN A 164 12.58 9.50 -14.96
CA GLN A 164 12.32 10.90 -15.33
C GLN A 164 12.68 11.90 -14.22
N LEU A 165 12.64 11.48 -12.97
CA LEU A 165 12.98 12.32 -11.81
C LEU A 165 14.45 12.21 -11.40
N GLY A 166 15.27 11.44 -12.14
CA GLY A 166 16.68 11.23 -11.82
C GLY A 166 16.87 10.48 -10.50
N ILE A 167 15.89 9.67 -10.09
CA ILE A 167 16.03 8.78 -8.94
C ILE A 167 16.80 7.56 -9.44
N ASP A 168 18.01 7.37 -8.91
CA ASP A 168 18.96 6.33 -9.30
C ASP A 168 18.32 4.94 -9.44
N ASN A 169 19.05 4.03 -10.12
CA ASN A 169 18.63 2.73 -10.67
C ASN A 169 18.04 1.66 -9.71
N LYS A 170 17.43 2.03 -8.58
CA LYS A 170 16.77 1.11 -7.64
C LYS A 170 15.27 1.43 -7.39
N PRO A 171 14.40 1.54 -8.43
CA PRO A 171 12.96 1.81 -8.25
C PRO A 171 12.27 0.86 -7.27
N ARG A 172 12.70 -0.40 -7.18
CA ARG A 172 12.12 -1.38 -6.24
C ARG A 172 12.33 -1.00 -4.79
N GLN A 173 13.54 -0.54 -4.44
CA GLN A 173 13.86 -0.08 -3.10
C GLN A 173 13.05 1.18 -2.77
N VAL A 174 12.96 2.12 -3.72
CA VAL A 174 12.13 3.33 -3.55
C VAL A 174 10.66 2.95 -3.33
N PHE A 175 10.14 2.03 -4.13
CA PHE A 175 8.77 1.54 -3.98
C PHE A 175 8.54 0.87 -2.62
N ARG A 176 9.47 0.01 -2.18
CA ARG A 176 9.41 -0.65 -0.87
C ARG A 176 9.42 0.39 0.25
N ARG A 177 10.33 1.35 0.22
CA ARG A 177 10.41 2.44 1.21
C ARG A 177 9.09 3.23 1.29
N LEU A 178 8.50 3.59 0.14
CA LEU A 178 7.20 4.25 0.10
C LEU A 178 6.06 3.38 0.66
N ARG A 179 6.14 2.05 0.50
CA ARG A 179 5.19 1.11 1.12
C ARG A 179 5.37 1.04 2.63
N LEU A 180 6.60 0.91 3.12
CA LEU A 180 6.91 0.88 4.56
C LEU A 180 6.44 2.15 5.27
N LEU A 181 6.61 3.31 4.62
CA LEU A 181 6.12 4.61 5.08
C LEU A 181 4.59 4.78 5.00
N GLY A 182 3.86 3.79 4.49
CA GLY A 182 2.40 3.86 4.37
C GLY A 182 1.90 4.81 3.28
N HIS A 183 2.71 5.14 2.27
CA HIS A 183 2.27 5.95 1.12
C HIS A 183 1.59 5.11 0.03
N LEU A 184 2.14 3.92 -0.22
CA LEU A 184 1.73 3.07 -1.34
C LEU A 184 1.33 1.67 -0.89
N GLY A 185 0.53 1.02 -1.73
CA GLY A 185 0.18 -0.39 -1.62
C GLY A 185 0.25 -1.10 -2.97
N TYR A 186 0.14 -2.41 -2.93
CA TYR A 186 -0.12 -3.21 -4.11
C TYR A 186 -1.62 -3.25 -4.42
N LEU A 187 -1.94 -3.31 -5.71
CA LEU A 187 -3.27 -3.55 -6.26
C LEU A 187 -3.16 -4.68 -7.29
N ASP A 188 -4.27 -5.36 -7.57
CA ASP A 188 -4.36 -6.42 -8.58
C ASP A 188 -3.25 -7.45 -8.39
N GLN A 189 -3.15 -7.96 -7.15
CA GLN A 189 -2.21 -9.02 -6.76
C GLN A 189 -0.74 -8.57 -6.85
N GLY A 190 -0.46 -7.26 -6.85
CA GLY A 190 0.86 -6.67 -7.02
C GLY A 190 1.29 -6.42 -8.46
N ARG A 191 0.39 -6.63 -9.43
CA ARG A 191 0.61 -6.20 -10.82
C ARG A 191 0.57 -4.69 -10.96
N ARG A 192 -0.12 -4.03 -10.04
CA ARG A 192 -0.30 -2.58 -10.00
C ARG A 192 0.04 -2.06 -8.62
N TRP A 193 0.38 -0.78 -8.57
CA TRP A 193 0.50 -0.03 -7.34
C TRP A 193 -0.67 0.93 -7.22
N GLN A 194 -0.97 1.31 -5.97
CA GLN A 194 -1.91 2.36 -5.64
C GLN A 194 -1.35 3.24 -4.54
N VAL A 195 -1.75 4.52 -4.53
CA VAL A 195 -1.50 5.45 -3.42
C VAL A 195 -2.64 5.32 -2.43
N TYR A 196 -2.33 5.26 -1.14
CA TYR A 196 -3.36 5.32 -0.11
C TYR A 196 -3.90 6.75 0.02
N PRO A 197 -5.17 6.95 0.45
CA PRO A 197 -5.66 8.28 0.85
C PRO A 197 -4.76 8.97 1.88
N PRO A 198 -4.85 10.29 2.07
CA PRO A 198 -4.08 10.97 3.10
C PRO A 198 -4.57 10.56 4.51
N TYR A 199 -3.67 10.04 5.34
CA TYR A 199 -3.96 9.67 6.73
C TYR A 199 -3.06 10.41 7.71
N LEU A 200 -3.63 10.81 8.85
CA LEU A 200 -2.87 11.25 10.00
C LEU A 200 -2.58 10.06 10.91
N VAL A 201 -1.29 9.77 11.10
CA VAL A 201 -0.79 8.72 11.98
C VAL A 201 -0.15 9.36 13.20
N GLN A 202 -0.42 8.78 14.37
CA GLN A 202 0.21 9.18 15.62
C GLN A 202 1.46 8.32 15.85
N SER A 203 2.57 8.95 16.25
CA SER A 203 3.77 8.22 16.66
C SER A 203 3.46 7.30 17.85
N ALA A 204 4.21 6.22 18.03
CA ALA A 204 3.94 5.23 19.07
C ALA A 204 4.13 5.80 20.50
N ASP A 205 4.98 6.81 20.65
CA ASP A 205 5.17 7.58 21.90
C ASP A 205 4.14 8.72 22.07
N GLY A 206 3.27 8.93 21.08
CA GLY A 206 2.27 10.00 21.07
C GLY A 206 2.83 11.41 20.95
N SER A 207 4.15 11.58 20.76
CA SER A 207 4.83 12.88 20.76
C SER A 207 4.48 13.75 19.55
N TYR A 208 4.15 13.14 18.40
CA TYR A 208 3.72 13.88 17.21
C TYR A 208 2.72 13.10 16.36
N ARG A 209 2.08 13.83 15.43
CA ARG A 209 1.30 13.27 14.34
C ARG A 209 2.00 13.55 13.02
N TYR A 210 1.84 12.68 12.04
CA TYR A 210 2.47 12.84 10.74
C TYR A 210 1.59 12.31 9.61
N LEU A 211 1.84 12.82 8.40
CA LEU A 211 1.05 12.55 7.21
C LEU A 211 1.64 11.39 6.38
N VAL A 212 0.84 10.34 6.20
CA VAL A 212 1.11 9.22 5.28
C VAL A 212 0.10 9.20 4.13
N GLY A 213 0.29 8.30 3.16
CA GLY A 213 -0.57 8.20 1.99
C GLY A 213 -0.34 9.31 0.97
N GLN A 214 -1.42 9.73 0.34
CA GLN A 214 -1.44 10.74 -0.72
C GLN A 214 -0.95 12.08 -0.21
N ARG A 215 -0.17 12.77 -1.04
CA ARG A 215 0.36 14.10 -0.75
C ARG A 215 0.36 14.94 -2.02
N THR A 216 -0.16 16.17 -1.95
CA THR A 216 -0.09 17.13 -3.06
C THR A 216 0.40 18.49 -2.54
N PRO A 217 1.00 19.34 -3.38
CA PRO A 217 1.39 20.68 -2.97
C PRO A 217 0.22 21.51 -2.43
N SER A 218 -0.97 21.39 -3.04
CA SER A 218 -2.19 22.07 -2.58
C SER A 218 -2.62 21.58 -1.20
N LEU A 219 -2.55 20.27 -0.94
CA LEU A 219 -2.82 19.70 0.36
C LEU A 219 -1.88 20.30 1.42
N LEU A 220 -0.57 20.35 1.14
CA LEU A 220 0.43 20.83 2.11
C LEU A 220 0.37 22.35 2.36
N LYS A 221 -0.04 23.14 1.37
CA LYS A 221 -0.05 24.62 1.47
C LYS A 221 -0.95 25.13 2.59
N ASN A 222 -2.01 24.38 2.90
CA ASN A 222 -3.03 24.78 3.88
C ASN A 222 -2.82 24.14 5.26
N LEU A 223 -1.73 23.37 5.45
CA LEU A 223 -1.46 22.68 6.70
C LEU A 223 -0.32 23.38 7.46
N PRO A 224 -0.41 23.49 8.79
CA PRO A 224 0.71 23.92 9.63
C PRO A 224 1.71 22.77 9.74
N VAL A 225 2.52 22.56 8.69
CA VAL A 225 3.42 21.41 8.57
C VAL A 225 4.88 21.76 8.84
N GLU A 226 5.55 20.87 9.53
CA GLU A 226 7.01 20.82 9.62
C GLU A 226 7.52 19.69 8.72
N ARG A 227 8.58 19.97 7.94
CA ARG A 227 9.19 19.01 7.03
C ARG A 227 10.51 18.52 7.61
N PHE A 228 10.63 17.21 7.73
CA PHE A 228 11.84 16.55 8.21
C PHE A 228 12.42 15.71 7.07
N PRO A 229 13.60 16.08 6.55
CA PRO A 229 14.27 15.31 5.51
C PRO A 229 14.55 13.87 5.92
N GLN A 230 14.37 12.92 4.99
CA GLN A 230 14.69 11.51 5.16
C GLN A 230 15.49 10.97 3.98
N ARG A 231 16.51 10.13 4.24
CA ARG A 231 17.40 9.63 3.18
C ARG A 231 16.62 8.78 2.16
N GLY A 232 16.70 9.14 0.89
CA GLY A 232 16.18 8.33 -0.22
C GLY A 232 14.67 8.12 -0.21
N THR A 233 13.93 9.04 0.39
CA THR A 233 12.46 9.02 0.54
C THR A 233 11.87 10.45 0.59
N PRO A 234 10.55 10.61 0.47
CA PRO A 234 9.89 11.89 0.71
C PRO A 234 10.09 12.36 2.15
N ASP A 235 9.98 13.66 2.36
CA ASP A 235 10.10 14.23 3.71
C ASP A 235 9.02 13.66 4.64
N LEU A 236 9.36 13.46 5.91
CA LEU A 236 8.37 13.25 6.96
C LEU A 236 7.66 14.59 7.21
N ILE A 237 6.35 14.59 7.07
CA ILE A 237 5.52 15.78 7.27
C ILE A 237 4.85 15.64 8.63
N LYS A 238 5.33 16.38 9.62
CA LYS A 238 4.71 16.42 10.95
C LYS A 238 3.66 17.51 10.99
N VAL A 239 2.59 17.25 11.74
CA VAL A 239 1.56 18.23 12.08
C VAL A 239 1.44 18.33 13.59
N PRO A 240 0.97 19.47 14.13
CA PRO A 240 0.73 19.62 15.56
C PRO A 240 -0.16 18.49 16.11
N PRO A 241 0.09 17.96 17.32
CA PRO A 241 -0.71 16.87 17.90
C PRO A 241 -2.21 17.18 18.00
N ARG A 242 -2.57 18.46 18.14
CA ARG A 242 -3.96 18.94 18.24
C ARG A 242 -4.59 19.26 16.88
N PHE A 243 -3.88 19.02 15.79
CA PHE A 243 -4.39 19.27 14.45
C PHE A 243 -5.48 18.25 14.11
N ALA A 244 -6.71 18.73 14.02
CA ALA A 244 -7.85 18.02 13.45
C ALA A 244 -8.20 18.72 12.14
N ALA A 245 -7.84 18.13 11.00
CA ALA A 245 -8.27 18.67 9.72
C ALA A 245 -9.49 17.92 9.19
N GLU A 246 -10.51 18.70 8.84
CA GLU A 246 -11.57 18.26 7.96
C GLU A 246 -10.94 17.68 6.68
N GLY A 247 -11.32 16.46 6.30
CA GLY A 247 -10.84 15.79 5.10
C GLY A 247 -9.68 14.78 5.29
N PHE A 248 -9.12 14.63 6.49
CA PHE A 248 -8.13 13.58 6.78
C PHE A 248 -8.77 12.45 7.57
N CYS A 249 -8.38 11.21 7.25
CA CYS A 249 -8.72 10.08 8.10
C CYS A 249 -7.68 9.97 9.23
N GLU A 250 -8.13 9.92 10.48
CA GLU A 250 -7.25 9.64 11.62
C GLU A 250 -7.04 8.13 11.77
N ALA A 251 -5.79 7.69 11.60
CA ALA A 251 -5.42 6.29 11.80
C ALA A 251 -5.05 5.97 13.26
N GLY A 252 -4.81 6.99 14.10
CA GLY A 252 -4.34 6.85 15.48
C GLY A 252 -2.96 6.20 15.54
N ILE A 253 -2.72 5.36 16.55
CA ILE A 253 -1.48 4.56 16.69
C ILE A 253 -1.55 3.38 15.70
N ALA A 254 -1.33 3.70 14.42
CA ALA A 254 -1.49 2.76 13.31
C ALA A 254 -0.51 1.58 13.40
N SER A 255 0.68 1.80 13.96
CA SER A 255 1.71 0.78 14.17
C SER A 255 1.22 -0.39 15.01
N LEU A 256 0.67 -0.11 16.20
CA LEU A 256 0.17 -1.15 17.12
C LEU A 256 -1.06 -1.86 16.55
N ARG A 257 -2.03 -1.10 16.02
CA ARG A 257 -3.23 -1.65 15.37
C ARG A 257 -2.88 -2.57 14.21
N LEU A 258 -1.90 -2.17 13.39
CA LEU A 258 -1.41 -3.00 12.30
C LEU A 258 -0.79 -4.28 12.87
N ALA A 259 0.17 -4.18 13.79
CA ALA A 259 0.82 -5.33 14.41
C ALA A 259 -0.17 -6.34 14.99
N GLU A 260 -1.18 -5.87 15.74
CA GLU A 260 -2.24 -6.70 16.33
C GLU A 260 -3.02 -7.49 15.26
N SER A 261 -3.31 -6.86 14.11
CA SER A 261 -4.05 -7.47 13.00
C SER A 261 -3.25 -8.43 12.12
N LEU A 262 -1.91 -8.38 12.21
CA LEU A 262 -1.03 -9.19 11.36
C LEU A 262 -0.99 -10.66 11.81
N PRO A 263 -0.81 -11.60 10.88
CA PRO A 263 -0.73 -13.03 11.19
C PRO A 263 0.56 -13.37 11.95
N SER A 264 0.55 -14.54 12.61
CA SER A 264 1.79 -15.16 13.06
C SER A 264 2.62 -15.62 11.85
N TRP A 265 3.92 -15.88 12.04
CA TRP A 265 4.75 -16.40 10.95
C TRP A 265 4.26 -17.76 10.42
N ARG A 266 3.62 -18.57 11.28
CA ARG A 266 3.05 -19.88 10.91
C ARG A 266 1.84 -19.74 9.99
N ASP A 267 1.13 -18.62 10.09
CA ASP A 267 -0.08 -18.34 9.31
C ASP A 267 0.20 -17.53 8.03
N LEU A 268 1.45 -17.07 7.83
CA LEU A 268 1.83 -16.33 6.63
C LEU A 268 1.58 -17.12 5.33
N PRO A 269 1.96 -18.41 5.23
CA PRO A 269 1.70 -19.20 4.02
C PRO A 269 0.22 -19.26 3.63
N ASN A 270 -0.70 -19.25 4.60
CA ASN A 270 -2.15 -19.28 4.35
C ASN A 270 -2.67 -18.02 3.65
N ARG A 271 -1.86 -16.95 3.57
CA ARG A 271 -2.18 -15.71 2.84
C ARG A 271 -1.50 -15.63 1.48
N TRP A 272 -0.60 -16.56 1.18
CA TRP A 272 0.12 -16.61 -0.07
C TRP A 272 -0.68 -17.33 -1.15
N GLN A 273 -0.30 -17.08 -2.39
CA GLN A 273 -0.92 -17.76 -3.52
C GLN A 273 -0.17 -19.05 -3.81
N ALA A 274 -0.89 -20.15 -4.01
CA ALA A 274 -0.30 -21.36 -4.55
C ALA A 274 0.28 -21.05 -5.95
N LEU A 275 1.52 -21.46 -6.15
CA LEU A 275 2.27 -21.27 -7.37
C LEU A 275 2.32 -22.59 -8.13
N ASP A 276 1.57 -22.65 -9.23
CA ASP A 276 1.61 -23.78 -10.14
C ASP A 276 2.76 -23.59 -11.15
N LEU A 277 3.83 -24.37 -10.97
CA LEU A 277 4.99 -24.39 -11.86
C LEU A 277 5.05 -25.75 -12.59
N PRO A 278 5.22 -25.77 -13.92
CA PRO A 278 5.57 -26.98 -14.64
C PRO A 278 6.94 -27.47 -14.19
N MET A 279 7.00 -28.50 -13.33
CA MET A 279 8.23 -28.90 -12.62
C MET A 279 9.42 -29.16 -13.56
N LEU A 280 9.19 -29.78 -14.72
CA LEU A 280 10.24 -30.10 -15.71
C LEU A 280 10.87 -28.86 -16.39
N ARG A 281 10.25 -27.69 -16.27
CA ARG A 281 10.71 -26.43 -16.88
C ARG A 281 11.62 -25.61 -15.95
N TYR A 282 11.65 -25.95 -14.66
CA TYR A 282 12.32 -25.15 -13.65
C TYR A 282 13.52 -25.89 -13.05
N LEU A 283 14.63 -25.19 -12.89
CA LEU A 283 15.72 -25.61 -12.01
C LEU A 283 15.45 -25.07 -10.61
N PHE A 284 15.63 -25.91 -9.61
CA PHE A 284 15.38 -25.57 -8.22
C PHE A 284 16.67 -25.54 -7.43
N ASN A 285 16.89 -24.45 -6.71
CA ASN A 285 17.94 -24.33 -5.71
C ASN A 285 17.28 -24.01 -4.37
N ARG A 286 17.61 -24.75 -3.31
CA ARG A 286 17.01 -24.60 -1.96
C ARG A 286 17.86 -23.68 -1.10
N TRP A 287 17.18 -22.85 -0.31
CA TRP A 287 17.75 -21.96 0.69
C TRP A 287 18.29 -22.75 1.88
N ASP A 288 19.54 -22.47 2.28
CA ASP A 288 20.20 -23.12 3.42
C ASP A 288 20.23 -22.26 4.71
N GLY A 289 19.70 -21.04 4.65
CA GLY A 289 19.78 -20.05 5.73
C GLY A 289 20.63 -18.83 5.38
N ALA A 290 21.46 -18.93 4.35
CA ALA A 290 22.34 -17.87 3.86
C ALA A 290 22.26 -17.68 2.34
N GLU A 291 22.20 -18.76 1.57
CA GLU A 291 22.18 -18.74 0.11
C GLU A 291 21.39 -19.91 -0.50
N PHE A 292 21.30 -19.92 -1.84
CA PHE A 292 20.65 -20.98 -2.61
C PHE A 292 21.69 -21.98 -3.14
N SER A 293 22.42 -22.64 -2.23
CA SER A 293 23.55 -23.52 -2.56
C SER A 293 23.14 -24.94 -2.96
N ILE A 294 21.94 -25.39 -2.57
CA ILE A 294 21.53 -26.81 -2.71
C ILE A 294 20.67 -26.98 -3.97
N ARG A 295 21.25 -27.50 -5.05
CA ARG A 295 20.51 -27.81 -6.28
C ARG A 295 19.69 -29.10 -6.12
N VAL A 296 18.42 -29.06 -6.51
CA VAL A 296 17.52 -30.24 -6.52
C VAL A 296 16.73 -30.32 -7.82
N GLU A 297 16.29 -31.52 -8.20
CA GLU A 297 15.46 -31.73 -9.39
C GLU A 297 14.02 -31.24 -9.21
N ARG A 298 13.50 -31.35 -7.99
CA ARG A 298 12.17 -30.90 -7.58
C ARG A 298 12.16 -30.51 -6.11
N PRO A 299 11.24 -29.64 -5.65
CA PRO A 299 11.05 -29.39 -4.24
C PRO A 299 10.81 -30.70 -3.48
N ASP A 300 11.64 -30.95 -2.48
CA ASP A 300 11.77 -32.24 -1.78
C ASP A 300 11.65 -32.09 -0.26
N GLN A 301 11.84 -30.89 0.28
CA GLN A 301 11.81 -30.57 1.70
C GLN A 301 11.15 -29.22 1.94
N VAL A 302 10.53 -29.04 3.11
CA VAL A 302 9.96 -27.74 3.50
C VAL A 302 11.05 -26.68 3.45
N GLY A 303 10.80 -25.56 2.78
CA GLY A 303 11.80 -24.50 2.66
C GLY A 303 11.58 -23.52 1.51
N LEU A 304 12.48 -22.54 1.41
CA LEU A 304 12.48 -21.56 0.33
C LEU A 304 13.30 -22.06 -0.86
N TYR A 305 12.75 -21.90 -2.05
CA TYR A 305 13.35 -22.32 -3.32
C TYR A 305 13.48 -21.15 -4.29
N ARG A 306 14.64 -21.08 -4.95
CA ARG A 306 14.90 -20.28 -6.14
C ARG A 306 14.63 -21.14 -7.37
N CYS A 307 13.58 -20.78 -8.10
CA CYS A 307 13.07 -21.49 -9.27
C CYS A 307 13.50 -20.74 -10.54
N GLU A 308 14.41 -21.29 -11.32
CA GLU A 308 14.90 -20.70 -12.57
C GLU A 308 14.20 -21.32 -13.77
N ASP A 309 13.49 -20.51 -14.56
CA ASP A 309 12.83 -20.93 -15.80
C ASP A 309 13.89 -21.14 -16.89
N THR A 310 14.09 -22.39 -17.33
CA THR A 310 15.15 -22.74 -18.29
C THR A 310 14.91 -22.17 -19.69
N GLU A 311 13.66 -21.86 -20.05
CA GLU A 311 13.32 -21.29 -21.35
C GLU A 311 13.32 -19.75 -21.32
N LYS A 312 12.74 -19.15 -20.28
CA LYS A 312 12.54 -17.68 -20.20
C LYS A 312 13.65 -16.96 -19.47
N GLN A 313 14.62 -17.68 -18.90
CA GLN A 313 15.67 -17.13 -18.04
C GLN A 313 15.11 -16.25 -16.92
N SER A 314 13.91 -16.58 -16.43
CA SER A 314 13.23 -15.83 -15.37
C SER A 314 13.37 -16.55 -14.05
N ILE A 315 13.71 -15.81 -12.99
CA ILE A 315 13.86 -16.36 -11.64
C ILE A 315 12.59 -16.05 -10.83
N ARG A 316 12.10 -17.06 -10.11
CA ARG A 316 11.03 -16.93 -9.11
C ARG A 316 11.51 -17.47 -7.77
N TYR A 317 10.92 -16.98 -6.68
CA TYR A 317 11.15 -17.52 -5.36
C TYR A 317 9.82 -18.02 -4.79
N ALA A 318 9.84 -19.20 -4.17
CA ALA A 318 8.65 -19.82 -3.63
C ALA A 318 8.98 -20.62 -2.37
N PHE A 319 8.07 -20.63 -1.41
CA PHE A 319 8.19 -21.44 -0.21
C PHE A 319 7.41 -22.74 -0.42
N TYR A 320 8.08 -23.89 -0.30
CA TYR A 320 7.43 -25.20 -0.33
C TYR A 320 7.06 -25.62 1.09
N ASP A 321 5.78 -25.94 1.33
CA ASP A 321 5.30 -26.38 2.64
C ASP A 321 5.31 -27.91 2.84
N GLY A 322 5.89 -28.66 1.90
CA GLY A 322 5.83 -30.12 1.86
C GLY A 322 4.77 -30.66 0.90
N SER A 323 3.89 -29.81 0.39
CA SER A 323 2.84 -30.16 -0.58
C SER A 323 2.72 -29.16 -1.74
N THR A 324 2.81 -27.87 -1.43
CA THR A 324 2.45 -26.77 -2.32
C THR A 324 3.58 -25.74 -2.32
N LEU A 325 3.90 -25.21 -3.50
CA LEU A 325 4.76 -24.04 -3.63
C LEU A 325 3.91 -22.78 -3.42
N TRP A 326 4.33 -21.90 -2.53
CA TRP A 326 3.65 -20.66 -2.20
C TRP A 326 4.46 -19.46 -2.66
N GLN A 327 3.77 -18.48 -3.25
CA GLN A 327 4.36 -17.21 -3.66
C GLN A 327 3.98 -16.10 -2.66
N GLY A 328 4.99 -15.44 -2.10
CA GLY A 328 4.87 -14.35 -1.14
C GLY A 328 5.80 -13.17 -1.44
N ASP A 329 5.84 -12.18 -0.55
CA ASP A 329 6.89 -11.17 -0.55
C ASP A 329 8.23 -11.79 -0.15
N TRP A 330 9.33 -11.24 -0.67
CA TRP A 330 10.67 -11.82 -0.46
C TRP A 330 11.02 -11.99 1.02
N TYR A 331 10.80 -10.97 1.85
CA TYR A 331 11.14 -11.03 3.27
C TYR A 331 10.20 -11.96 4.04
N GLY A 332 8.91 -12.03 3.70
CA GLY A 332 7.99 -13.02 4.23
C GLY A 332 8.44 -14.45 3.93
N LEU A 333 8.78 -14.73 2.67
CA LEU A 333 9.29 -16.04 2.24
C LEU A 333 10.59 -16.42 2.96
N GLN A 334 11.54 -15.48 3.04
CA GLN A 334 12.82 -15.69 3.72
C GLN A 334 12.62 -15.88 5.23
N TYR A 335 11.73 -15.10 5.85
CA TYR A 335 11.45 -15.20 7.28
C TYR A 335 10.88 -16.57 7.65
N VAL A 336 9.88 -17.04 6.91
CA VAL A 336 9.27 -18.36 7.16
C VAL A 336 10.29 -19.47 6.95
N ALA A 337 11.10 -19.41 5.90
CA ALA A 337 12.16 -20.40 5.68
C ALA A 337 13.20 -20.42 6.81
N ASN A 338 13.64 -19.25 7.27
CA ASN A 338 14.56 -19.15 8.41
C ASN A 338 13.91 -19.67 9.70
N ALA A 339 12.63 -19.40 9.94
CA ALA A 339 11.89 -19.93 11.09
C ALA A 339 11.86 -21.46 11.11
N HIS A 340 11.69 -22.12 9.95
CA HIS A 340 11.78 -23.58 9.83
C HIS A 340 13.18 -24.15 10.12
N LEU A 341 14.22 -23.34 9.94
CA LEU A 341 15.60 -23.68 10.30
C LEU A 341 15.95 -23.27 11.75
N ASN A 342 14.98 -22.80 12.54
CA ASN A 342 15.18 -22.20 13.85
C ASN A 342 16.15 -20.99 13.86
N LEU A 343 16.23 -20.27 12.73
CA LEU A 343 17.06 -19.07 12.53
C LEU A 343 16.23 -17.80 12.72
N PHE A 344 15.66 -17.60 13.91
CA PHE A 344 14.96 -16.37 14.24
C PHE A 344 15.95 -15.21 14.41
N PRO A 345 15.62 -13.99 13.95
CA PRO A 345 16.47 -12.83 14.21
C PRO A 345 16.49 -12.50 15.71
N ARG A 346 17.49 -11.77 16.17
CA ARG A 346 17.48 -11.16 17.51
C ARG A 346 17.06 -9.69 17.42
N CYS A 347 16.29 -9.20 18.40
CA CYS A 347 16.08 -7.77 18.64
C CYS A 347 16.77 -7.38 19.95
N VAL A 348 17.48 -6.26 19.94
CA VAL A 348 17.90 -5.56 21.14
C VAL A 348 17.01 -4.33 21.30
N TYR A 349 16.23 -4.28 22.37
CA TYR A 349 15.32 -3.17 22.66
C TYR A 349 15.87 -2.30 23.79
N SER A 350 15.94 -0.99 23.58
CA SER A 350 16.23 -0.01 24.62
C SER A 350 14.94 0.71 25.02
N GLN A 351 14.54 0.53 26.27
CA GLN A 351 13.35 1.18 26.80
C GLN A 351 13.58 2.68 27.02
N ALA A 352 14.76 3.07 27.53
CA ALA A 352 15.11 4.47 27.76
C ALA A 352 15.11 5.31 26.47
N HIS A 353 15.50 4.72 25.34
CA HIS A 353 15.59 5.41 24.05
C HIS A 353 14.43 5.11 23.09
N HIS A 354 13.51 4.21 23.45
CA HIS A 354 12.46 3.70 22.57
C HIS A 354 13.00 3.26 21.20
N THR A 355 14.08 2.47 21.19
CA THR A 355 14.70 1.94 19.97
C THR A 355 14.74 0.41 19.96
N CYS A 356 14.58 -0.22 18.79
CA CYS A 356 14.90 -1.65 18.60
C CYS A 356 15.92 -1.78 17.47
N LEU A 357 16.98 -2.53 17.72
CA LEU A 357 17.95 -2.98 16.74
C LEU A 357 17.62 -4.41 16.34
N LEU A 358 17.24 -4.65 15.08
CA LEU A 358 16.94 -5.96 14.52
C LEU A 358 18.10 -6.46 13.64
N GLU A 359 18.53 -7.70 13.83
CA GLU A 359 19.61 -8.30 13.02
C GLU A 359 19.23 -8.48 11.54
N ARG A 360 17.93 -8.62 11.22
CA ARG A 360 17.43 -8.89 9.87
C ARG A 360 16.09 -8.21 9.63
N HIS A 361 15.73 -8.05 8.36
CA HIS A 361 14.40 -7.60 7.95
C HIS A 361 13.31 -8.56 8.43
N LEU A 362 12.15 -7.99 8.78
CA LEU A 362 10.93 -8.74 9.06
C LEU A 362 10.10 -8.87 7.78
N PRO A 363 9.03 -9.70 7.74
CA PRO A 363 8.08 -9.66 6.65
C PRO A 363 7.56 -8.23 6.43
N ASP A 364 7.33 -7.85 5.17
CA ASP A 364 7.13 -6.44 4.76
C ASP A 364 6.09 -5.69 5.62
N LEU A 365 4.97 -6.33 5.93
CA LEU A 365 3.89 -5.68 6.72
C LEU A 365 4.23 -5.57 8.20
N HIS A 366 4.97 -6.52 8.76
CA HIS A 366 5.46 -6.46 10.15
C HIS A 366 6.53 -5.38 10.30
N GLU A 367 7.43 -5.25 9.32
CA GLU A 367 8.38 -4.14 9.28
C GLU A 367 7.69 -2.78 9.08
N CYS A 368 6.64 -2.74 8.25
CA CYS A 368 5.81 -1.54 8.10
C CYS A 368 5.20 -1.09 9.44
N ALA A 369 4.79 -2.01 10.31
CA ALA A 369 4.31 -1.66 11.64
C ALA A 369 5.38 -0.94 12.49
N LEU A 370 6.65 -1.36 12.40
CA LEU A 370 7.76 -0.68 13.06
C LEU A 370 8.04 0.70 12.47
N VAL A 371 8.02 0.82 11.14
CA VAL A 371 8.23 2.11 10.45
C VAL A 371 7.09 3.09 10.77
N LEU A 372 5.85 2.62 10.83
CA LEU A 372 4.69 3.42 11.22
C LEU A 372 4.68 3.79 12.71
N ALA A 373 5.64 3.34 13.52
CA ALA A 373 5.78 3.82 14.88
C ALA A 373 6.34 5.25 14.94
N SER A 374 7.14 5.63 13.94
CA SER A 374 7.80 6.94 13.85
C SER A 374 7.53 7.69 12.55
N GLY A 375 7.13 6.99 11.49
CA GLY A 375 7.14 7.53 10.13
C GLY A 375 8.55 7.64 9.54
N ILE A 376 9.53 6.96 10.14
CA ILE A 376 10.94 7.01 9.77
C ILE A 376 11.43 5.61 9.40
N LEU A 377 12.17 5.50 8.30
CA LEU A 377 12.83 4.25 7.91
C LEU A 377 13.95 3.87 8.88
N PRO A 378 14.28 2.58 9.02
CA PRO A 378 15.39 2.15 9.86
C PRO A 378 16.74 2.66 9.32
N GLU A 379 17.66 2.92 10.24
CA GLU A 379 19.07 3.18 9.94
C GLU A 379 19.86 1.87 10.03
N LYS A 380 20.84 1.65 9.16
CA LYS A 380 21.79 0.56 9.39
C LYS A 380 22.71 0.89 10.54
N ARG A 381 22.87 -0.05 11.47
CA ARG A 381 23.79 0.07 12.61
C ARG A 381 24.25 -1.31 13.04
N ASP A 382 25.56 -1.50 13.19
CA ASP A 382 26.15 -2.76 13.67
C ASP A 382 25.69 -4.00 12.89
N GLY A 383 25.51 -3.85 11.57
CA GLY A 383 24.99 -4.91 10.68
C GLY A 383 23.48 -5.16 10.78
N GLY A 384 22.79 -4.52 11.72
CA GLY A 384 21.33 -4.58 11.88
C GLY A 384 20.60 -3.31 11.43
N LEU A 385 19.30 -3.27 11.74
CA LEU A 385 18.35 -2.23 11.42
C LEU A 385 17.86 -1.57 12.70
N LEU A 386 18.22 -0.31 12.92
CA LEU A 386 17.82 0.49 14.07
C LEU A 386 16.50 1.22 13.77
N PHE A 387 15.45 0.83 14.46
CA PHE A 387 14.16 1.51 14.47
C PHE A 387 14.06 2.45 15.69
N ARG A 388 13.53 3.65 15.47
CA ARG A 388 13.35 4.69 16.51
C ARG A 388 11.87 4.92 16.83
N HIS A 389 11.59 5.44 18.03
CA HIS A 389 10.25 5.69 18.58
C HIS A 389 9.34 4.45 18.55
N VAL A 390 9.90 3.30 18.93
CA VAL A 390 9.17 2.03 18.99
C VAL A 390 8.80 1.74 20.44
N SER A 391 7.52 1.46 20.71
CA SER A 391 7.05 1.10 22.04
C SER A 391 7.34 -0.36 22.39
N ALA A 392 7.50 -0.66 23.68
CA ALA A 392 7.70 -2.03 24.16
C ALA A 392 6.51 -2.94 23.78
N ALA A 393 5.29 -2.41 23.87
CA ALA A 393 4.08 -3.14 23.47
C ALA A 393 4.12 -3.58 22.00
N LEU A 394 4.61 -2.72 21.10
CA LEU A 394 4.74 -3.05 19.68
C LEU A 394 5.79 -4.14 19.45
N ILE A 395 6.96 -4.04 20.11
CA ILE A 395 8.01 -5.08 20.02
C ILE A 395 7.51 -6.42 20.55
N ASN A 396 6.85 -6.43 21.70
CA ASN A 396 6.33 -7.66 22.30
C ASN A 396 5.28 -8.31 21.39
N THR A 397 4.35 -7.51 20.87
CA THR A 397 3.32 -7.99 19.93
C THR A 397 3.93 -8.63 18.68
N LEU A 398 4.98 -8.04 18.11
CA LEU A 398 5.66 -8.58 16.95
C LEU A 398 6.50 -9.81 17.30
N SER A 399 7.19 -9.80 18.45
CA SER A 399 7.96 -10.93 18.97
C SER A 399 7.08 -12.15 19.20
N ASP A 400 5.91 -11.98 19.80
CA ASP A 400 4.95 -13.07 20.05
C ASP A 400 4.46 -13.70 18.73
N LYS A 401 4.20 -12.87 17.70
CA LYS A 401 3.71 -13.33 16.39
C LYS A 401 4.79 -13.99 15.55
N LEU A 402 6.02 -13.49 15.63
CA LEU A 402 7.11 -13.86 14.74
C LEU A 402 8.13 -14.81 15.39
N GLY A 403 8.13 -14.95 16.71
CA GLY A 403 8.98 -15.88 17.46
C GLY A 403 10.43 -15.41 17.65
N PHE A 404 10.76 -14.16 17.34
CA PHE A 404 12.11 -13.63 17.56
C PHE A 404 12.34 -13.25 19.03
N SER A 405 13.57 -13.44 19.52
CA SER A 405 13.94 -13.12 20.90
C SER A 405 14.21 -11.63 21.08
N VAL A 406 13.78 -11.07 22.21
CA VAL A 406 14.02 -9.67 22.59
C VAL A 406 14.93 -9.61 23.81
N SER A 407 16.07 -8.93 23.66
CA SER A 407 16.96 -8.60 24.77
C SER A 407 16.74 -7.14 25.17
N TYR A 408 16.33 -6.91 26.41
CA TYR A 408 16.14 -5.56 26.94
C TYR A 408 17.46 -4.98 27.42
N LYS A 409 17.75 -3.75 27.02
CA LYS A 409 18.81 -2.91 27.56
C LYS A 409 18.18 -1.73 28.30
N ASP A 410 18.63 -1.54 29.52
CA ASP A 410 18.28 -0.38 30.35
C ASP A 410 18.84 0.92 29.73
#